data_AF-F1JXZ9-F1
#
_entry.id   AF-F1JXZ9-F1
#
_cell.length_a   1.000
_cell.length_b   1.000
_cell.length_c   1.000
_cell.angle_alpha   90.00
_cell.angle_beta   90.00
_cell.angle_gamma   90.00
#
_symmetry.space_group_name_H-M   'P 1'
#
loop_
_entity.id
_entity.type
_entity.pdbx_description
1 polymer ?
#
loop_
_entity_poly.entity_id
_entity_poly.type
_entity_poly.pdbx_seq_one_letter_code
_entity_poly.pdbx_strand_id
1 'polypeptide(L)'
;QDTFYITNEVLLRTHTSPMQARTMDAHDFSKGGLRMIAPGRVYRRDTDDATHSHQFHQIEGLVVDKNITMADLKGTLDLVMKKMFGQERELRWRPSYFPFTEPSVEVDISCFKCGGKGCNVCKHTGWIEILGAGMVHPNVLEMSGLDSSVYSGFAFGLG
;
A
#
# COMPACT_ATOMS: atom_id res chain seq x y z
N GLN A 1 7.14 -9.41 18.98
CA GLN A 1 6.35 -8.24 19.44
C GLN A 1 6.94 -7.06 18.68
N ASP A 2 6.28 -6.66 17.60
CA ASP A 2 6.95 -6.09 16.42
C ASP A 2 6.85 -4.56 16.36
N THR A 3 6.30 -3.97 17.42
CA THR A 3 5.94 -2.56 17.55
C THR A 3 6.66 -1.94 18.75
N PHE A 4 7.13 -0.71 18.59
CA PHE A 4 7.67 0.10 19.68
C PHE A 4 6.54 0.83 20.40
N TYR A 5 6.35 0.50 21.69
CA TYR A 5 5.39 1.15 22.58
C TYR A 5 6.10 2.14 23.50
N ILE A 6 5.52 3.34 23.65
CA ILE A 6 5.92 4.34 24.65
C ILE A 6 5.12 4.12 25.94
N THR A 7 3.82 3.82 25.79
CA THR A 7 2.90 3.38 26.84
C THR A 7 2.06 2.22 26.31
N ASN A 8 1.08 1.71 27.07
CA ASN A 8 0.18 0.65 26.58
C ASN A 8 -0.71 1.09 25.39
N GLU A 9 -0.89 2.40 25.19
CA GLU A 9 -1.79 2.96 24.16
C GLU A 9 -1.04 3.83 23.13
N VAL A 10 0.13 4.35 23.50
CA VAL A 10 0.93 5.22 22.63
C VAL A 10 2.09 4.42 22.06
N LEU A 11 2.19 4.39 20.74
CA LEU A 11 3.20 3.65 19.99
C LEU A 11 3.80 4.51 18.87
N LEU A 12 5.00 4.12 18.42
CA LEU A 12 5.54 4.63 17.17
C LEU A 12 4.84 3.95 16.00
N ARG A 13 4.25 4.74 15.09
CA ARG A 13 3.46 4.21 13.98
C ARG A 13 4.28 3.21 13.14
N THR A 14 3.65 2.07 12.84
CA THR A 14 4.25 0.95 12.10
C THR A 14 4.06 1.05 10.58
N HIS A 15 3.21 1.98 10.16
CA HIS A 15 2.86 2.32 8.79
C HIS A 15 2.28 3.74 8.75
N THR A 16 2.08 4.30 7.56
CA THR A 16 1.52 5.64 7.36
C THR A 16 -0.01 5.67 7.28
N SER A 17 -0.69 4.52 7.23
CA SER A 17 -2.16 4.42 7.20
C SER A 17 -2.92 5.16 8.32
N PRO A 18 -2.38 5.41 9.53
CA PRO A 18 -3.07 6.27 10.49
C PRO A 18 -3.29 7.70 9.97
N MET A 19 -2.47 8.16 9.03
CA MET A 19 -2.71 9.42 8.32
C MET A 19 -3.92 9.33 7.41
N GLN A 20 -4.11 8.21 6.71
CA GLN A 20 -5.28 7.97 5.87
C GLN A 20 -6.57 7.96 6.68
N ALA A 21 -6.59 7.26 7.82
CA ALA A 21 -7.74 7.25 8.74
C ALA A 21 -8.09 8.68 9.19
N ARG A 22 -7.10 9.44 9.69
CA ARG A 22 -7.31 10.84 10.09
C ARG A 22 -7.78 11.74 8.95
N THR A 23 -7.31 11.49 7.73
CA THR A 23 -7.74 12.25 6.55
C THR A 23 -9.15 11.87 6.12
N MET A 24 -9.54 10.59 6.18
CA MET A 24 -10.92 10.16 5.94
C MET A 24 -11.88 10.80 6.95
N ASP A 25 -11.54 10.76 8.25
CA ASP A 25 -12.38 11.33 9.31
C ASP A 25 -12.57 12.86 9.16
N ALA A 26 -11.56 13.56 8.63
CA ALA A 26 -11.59 15.00 8.42
C ALA A 26 -12.16 15.42 7.05
N HIS A 27 -12.35 14.49 6.12
CA HIS A 27 -12.74 14.80 4.74
C HIS A 27 -14.25 14.96 4.61
N ASP A 28 -14.67 16.02 3.92
CA ASP A 28 -16.07 16.27 3.61
C ASP A 28 -16.43 15.59 2.28
N PHE A 29 -16.95 14.36 2.36
CA PHE A 29 -17.32 13.54 1.19
C PHE A 29 -18.49 14.11 0.37
N SER A 30 -19.19 15.14 0.87
CA SER A 30 -20.16 15.88 0.04
C SER A 30 -19.49 16.70 -1.08
N LYS A 31 -18.20 17.01 -0.92
CA LYS A 31 -17.39 17.76 -1.89
C LYS A 31 -16.67 16.88 -2.91
N GLY A 32 -16.84 15.56 -2.84
CA GLY A 32 -16.24 14.59 -3.76
C GLY A 32 -15.37 13.54 -3.06
N GLY A 33 -14.87 12.57 -3.84
CA GLY A 33 -14.01 11.50 -3.33
C GLY A 33 -12.65 11.97 -2.84
N LEU A 34 -12.08 11.21 -1.91
CA LEU A 34 -10.75 11.42 -1.33
C LEU A 34 -9.69 10.74 -2.20
N ARG A 35 -8.61 11.47 -2.50
CA ARG A 35 -7.40 10.95 -3.18
C ARG A 35 -6.20 11.52 -2.46
N MET A 36 -5.36 10.67 -1.88
CA MET A 36 -4.22 11.13 -1.07
C MET A 36 -3.01 10.21 -1.17
N ILE A 37 -1.85 10.80 -0.86
CA ILE A 37 -0.58 10.10 -0.65
C ILE A 37 -0.04 10.52 0.72
N ALA A 38 0.45 9.56 1.50
CA ALA A 38 1.01 9.76 2.83
C ALA A 38 2.47 9.24 2.86
N PRO A 39 3.46 10.08 2.51
CA PRO A 39 4.86 9.75 2.74
C PRO A 39 5.23 9.98 4.21
N GLY A 40 6.07 9.13 4.79
CA GLY A 40 6.55 9.38 6.15
C GLY A 40 7.48 8.32 6.72
N ARG A 41 8.14 8.70 7.81
CA ARG A 41 8.91 7.76 8.64
C ARG A 41 7.98 6.82 9.40
N VAL A 42 8.33 5.55 9.43
CA VAL A 42 7.63 4.47 10.13
C VAL A 42 8.64 3.62 10.87
N TYR A 43 8.17 2.85 11.84
CA TYR A 43 9.02 2.14 12.79
C TYR A 43 8.58 0.69 12.95
N ARG A 44 9.53 -0.24 12.91
CA ARG A 44 9.31 -1.66 13.20
C ARG A 44 10.40 -2.15 14.13
N ARG A 45 10.09 -3.08 15.01
CA ARG A 45 11.09 -3.68 15.91
C ARG A 45 11.93 -4.74 15.20
N ASP A 46 12.39 -4.41 14.00
CA ASP A 46 13.31 -5.24 13.24
C ASP A 46 14.73 -5.02 13.77
N THR A 47 15.55 -6.07 13.74
CA THR A 47 16.98 -5.93 14.06
C THR A 47 17.68 -5.36 12.85
N ASP A 48 18.43 -4.27 13.01
CA ASP A 48 19.15 -3.65 11.91
C ASP A 48 20.13 -4.64 11.28
N ASP A 49 19.98 -4.86 9.98
CA ASP A 49 20.86 -5.70 9.17
C ASP A 49 21.02 -5.11 7.75
N ALA A 50 21.61 -5.86 6.82
CA ALA A 50 21.84 -5.39 5.45
C ALA A 50 20.56 -5.12 4.64
N THR A 51 19.40 -5.59 5.11
CA THR A 51 18.11 -5.58 4.42
C THR A 51 16.97 -4.99 5.24
N HIS A 52 17.17 -4.73 6.53
CA HIS A 52 16.16 -4.19 7.43
C HIS A 52 16.71 -3.04 8.26
N SER A 53 15.84 -2.06 8.54
CA SER A 53 16.09 -1.03 9.52
C SER A 53 14.87 -0.81 10.41
N HIS A 54 15.10 -0.62 11.70
CA HIS A 54 14.05 -0.31 12.67
C HIS A 54 13.30 1.00 12.36
N GLN A 55 13.92 1.89 11.59
CA GLN A 55 13.32 3.13 11.08
C GLN A 55 13.52 3.22 9.58
N PHE A 56 12.43 3.36 8.84
CA PHE A 56 12.46 3.50 7.39
C PHE A 56 11.35 4.44 6.93
N HIS A 57 11.27 4.68 5.63
CA HIS A 57 10.23 5.52 5.05
C HIS A 57 9.22 4.65 4.32
N GLN A 58 7.96 5.04 4.36
CA GLN A 58 6.94 4.45 3.52
C GLN A 58 6.14 5.54 2.85
N ILE A 59 5.58 5.19 1.70
CA ILE A 59 4.59 5.98 0.99
C ILE A 59 3.37 5.09 0.82
N GLU A 60 2.24 5.52 1.37
CA GLU A 60 0.97 4.86 1.07
C GLU A 60 0.02 5.79 0.32
N GLY A 61 -0.77 5.21 -0.58
CA GLY A 61 -1.84 5.90 -1.27
C GLY A 61 -3.21 5.38 -0.87
N LEU A 62 -4.21 6.26 -0.89
CA LEU A 62 -5.61 5.93 -0.66
C LEU A 62 -6.47 6.70 -1.67
N VAL A 63 -7.39 5.98 -2.30
CA VAL A 63 -8.49 6.56 -3.09
C VAL A 63 -9.79 6.00 -2.58
N VAL A 64 -10.74 6.87 -2.22
CA VAL A 64 -12.10 6.51 -1.79
C VAL A 64 -13.10 7.39 -2.54
N ASP A 65 -14.00 6.76 -3.28
CA ASP A 65 -15.06 7.44 -4.04
C ASP A 65 -16.20 6.43 -4.31
N LYS A 66 -17.25 6.87 -4.99
CA LYS A 66 -18.29 5.97 -5.49
C LYS A 66 -17.76 5.19 -6.70
N ASN A 67 -18.08 3.90 -6.77
CA ASN A 67 -17.73 3.02 -7.89
C ASN A 67 -16.23 2.82 -8.15
N ILE A 68 -15.39 2.89 -7.12
CA ILE A 68 -13.97 2.52 -7.23
C ILE A 68 -13.84 0.99 -7.30
N THR A 69 -13.05 0.51 -8.25
CA THR A 69 -12.89 -0.92 -8.54
C THR A 69 -11.43 -1.36 -8.49
N MET A 70 -11.22 -2.68 -8.48
CA MET A 70 -9.88 -3.28 -8.63
C MET A 70 -9.22 -2.91 -9.96
N ALA A 71 -10.00 -2.61 -11.01
CA ALA A 71 -9.46 -2.16 -12.29
C ALA A 71 -8.80 -0.78 -12.17
N ASP A 72 -9.37 0.12 -11.35
CA ASP A 72 -8.80 1.44 -11.07
C ASP A 72 -7.47 1.33 -10.32
N LEU A 73 -7.41 0.43 -9.33
CA LEU A 73 -6.15 0.10 -8.64
C LEU A 73 -5.10 -0.41 -9.62
N LYS A 74 -5.47 -1.37 -10.49
CA LYS A 74 -4.57 -1.94 -11.49
C LYS A 74 -4.04 -0.89 -12.46
N GLY A 75 -4.91 -0.02 -12.99
CA GLY A 75 -4.51 1.05 -13.88
C GLY A 75 -3.61 2.09 -13.20
N THR A 76 -3.94 2.44 -11.95
CA THR A 76 -3.14 3.39 -11.16
C THR A 76 -1.74 2.85 -10.93
N LEU A 77 -1.61 1.60 -10.46
CA LEU A 77 -0.30 1.02 -10.17
C LEU A 77 0.50 0.70 -11.44
N ASP A 78 -0.14 0.26 -12.54
CA ASP A 78 0.54 0.09 -13.82
C ASP A 78 1.20 1.41 -14.28
N LEU A 79 0.45 2.52 -14.21
CA LEU A 79 0.96 3.85 -14.54
C LEU A 79 2.13 4.26 -13.63
N VAL A 80 1.96 4.15 -12.30
CA VAL A 80 2.98 4.57 -11.32
C VAL A 80 4.24 3.73 -11.47
N MET A 81 4.12 2.40 -11.52
CA MET A 81 5.26 1.50 -11.66
C MET A 81 6.02 1.75 -12.96
N LYS A 82 5.33 1.93 -14.09
CA LYS A 82 6.00 2.24 -15.37
C LYS A 82 6.66 3.62 -15.39
N LYS A 83 6.10 4.60 -14.68
CA LYS A 83 6.73 5.93 -14.53
C LYS A 83 7.97 5.89 -13.64
N MET A 84 7.98 5.06 -12.60
CA MET A 84 9.10 4.94 -11.68
C MET A 84 10.22 4.02 -12.19
N PHE A 85 9.86 2.89 -12.81
CA PHE A 85 10.79 1.78 -13.08
C PHE A 85 11.00 1.47 -14.58
N GLY A 86 10.34 2.19 -15.48
CA GLY A 86 10.47 2.04 -16.94
C GLY A 86 9.20 1.53 -17.62
N GLN A 87 8.97 1.97 -18.87
CA GLN A 87 7.76 1.64 -19.63
C GLN A 87 7.67 0.17 -20.04
N GLU A 88 8.81 -0.49 -20.12
CA GLU A 88 8.98 -1.91 -20.43
C GLU A 88 8.64 -2.84 -19.26
N ARG A 89 8.34 -2.30 -18.07
CA ARG A 89 8.07 -3.11 -16.89
C ARG A 89 6.68 -3.75 -16.96
N GLU A 90 6.67 -5.06 -16.82
CA GLU A 90 5.46 -5.83 -16.56
C GLU A 90 5.19 -5.93 -15.06
N LEU A 91 3.90 -5.99 -14.70
CA LEU A 91 3.42 -6.18 -13.32
C LEU A 91 2.85 -7.59 -13.17
N ARG A 92 3.15 -8.23 -12.04
CA ARG A 92 2.56 -9.50 -11.61
C ARG A 92 1.81 -9.29 -10.31
N TRP A 93 0.58 -9.79 -10.25
CA TRP A 93 -0.33 -9.62 -9.13
C TRP A 93 -0.52 -10.96 -8.45
N ARG A 94 -0.25 -11.03 -7.15
CA ARG A 94 -0.41 -12.25 -6.35
C ARG A 94 -1.45 -11.98 -5.26
N PRO A 95 -2.47 -12.85 -5.07
CA PRO A 95 -3.32 -12.76 -3.90
C PRO A 95 -2.49 -12.77 -2.62
N SER A 96 -2.81 -11.89 -1.68
CA SER A 96 -2.17 -11.81 -0.37
C SER A 96 -3.23 -11.47 0.68
N TYR A 97 -2.83 -11.10 1.89
CA TYR A 97 -3.73 -10.74 2.97
C TYR A 97 -3.19 -9.53 3.74
N PHE A 98 -3.99 -8.47 3.82
CA PHE A 98 -3.79 -7.35 4.74
C PHE A 98 -5.10 -7.07 5.47
N PRO A 99 -5.10 -6.90 6.81
CA PRO A 99 -6.35 -6.73 7.58
C PRO A 99 -7.23 -5.54 7.18
N PHE A 100 -6.65 -4.54 6.50
CA PHE A 100 -7.31 -3.30 6.08
C PHE A 100 -7.75 -3.30 4.61
N THR A 101 -7.53 -4.38 3.86
CA THR A 101 -7.98 -4.52 2.47
C THR A 101 -8.60 -5.88 2.17
N GLU A 102 -9.63 -5.92 1.33
CA GLU A 102 -10.24 -7.15 0.81
C GLU A 102 -10.92 -6.89 -0.55
N PRO A 103 -10.48 -7.51 -1.67
CA PRO A 103 -9.33 -8.42 -1.78
C PRO A 103 -7.99 -7.70 -1.64
N SER A 104 -7.00 -8.43 -1.14
CA SER A 104 -5.60 -8.02 -0.95
C SER A 104 -4.66 -8.65 -2.00
N VAL A 105 -3.65 -7.89 -2.43
CA VAL A 105 -2.65 -8.32 -3.42
C VAL A 105 -1.24 -7.83 -3.09
N GLU A 106 -0.25 -8.65 -3.40
CA GLU A 106 1.13 -8.23 -3.58
C GLU A 106 1.39 -7.94 -5.07
N VAL A 107 2.20 -6.93 -5.33
CA VAL A 107 2.55 -6.50 -6.69
C VAL A 107 4.05 -6.60 -6.89
N ASP A 108 4.42 -7.43 -7.86
CA ASP A 108 5.80 -7.58 -8.30
C ASP A 108 5.99 -6.88 -9.65
N ILE A 109 7.21 -6.41 -9.91
CA ILE A 109 7.63 -5.92 -11.23
C ILE A 109 8.66 -6.86 -11.87
N SER A 110 8.65 -6.94 -13.19
CA SER A 110 9.71 -7.63 -13.94
C SER A 110 11.08 -7.08 -13.58
N CYS A 111 12.04 -7.98 -13.34
CA CYS A 111 13.37 -7.61 -12.85
C CYS A 111 14.13 -6.73 -13.86
N PHE A 112 14.55 -5.55 -13.41
CA PHE A 112 15.25 -4.58 -14.26
C PHE A 112 16.54 -5.08 -14.88
N LYS A 113 17.27 -5.96 -14.18
CA LYS A 113 18.57 -6.46 -14.62
C LYS A 113 18.46 -7.55 -15.69
N CYS A 114 17.46 -8.41 -15.63
CA CYS A 114 17.36 -9.59 -16.50
C CYS A 114 16.13 -9.63 -17.40
N GLY A 115 15.24 -8.65 -17.29
CA GLY A 115 14.00 -8.57 -18.08
C GLY A 115 13.09 -9.78 -17.88
N GLY A 116 13.01 -10.31 -16.66
CA GLY A 116 12.17 -11.48 -16.35
C GLY A 116 12.84 -12.85 -16.48
N LYS A 117 14.07 -12.95 -17.02
CA LYS A 117 14.74 -14.25 -17.23
C LYS A 117 15.22 -14.96 -15.95
N GLY A 118 15.31 -14.23 -14.84
CA GLY A 118 15.90 -14.71 -13.58
C GLY A 118 17.38 -14.38 -13.46
N CYS A 119 17.78 -13.81 -12.33
CA CYS A 119 19.18 -13.55 -11.96
C CYS A 119 19.32 -13.45 -10.44
N ASN A 120 20.54 -13.24 -9.96
CA ASN A 120 20.82 -13.12 -8.52
C ASN A 120 20.03 -12.00 -7.82
N VAL A 121 19.74 -10.88 -8.50
CA VAL A 121 19.00 -9.75 -7.91
C VAL A 121 17.55 -10.12 -7.58
N CYS A 122 16.87 -10.85 -8.46
CA CYS A 122 15.48 -11.29 -8.27
C CYS A 122 15.38 -12.71 -7.71
N LYS A 123 16.47 -13.24 -7.12
CA LYS A 123 16.53 -14.61 -6.59
C LYS A 123 16.08 -15.67 -7.62
N HIS A 124 16.47 -15.46 -8.88
CA HIS A 124 16.14 -16.30 -10.03
C HIS A 124 14.66 -16.41 -10.40
N THR A 125 13.77 -15.61 -9.80
CA THR A 125 12.33 -15.66 -10.11
C THR A 125 11.95 -14.89 -11.37
N GLY A 126 12.77 -13.91 -11.77
CA GLY A 126 12.42 -12.94 -12.80
C GLY A 126 11.61 -11.74 -12.31
N TRP A 127 11.15 -11.76 -11.05
CA TRP A 127 10.24 -10.77 -10.46
C TRP A 127 10.80 -10.20 -9.16
N ILE A 128 10.49 -8.94 -8.88
CA ILE A 128 10.85 -8.27 -7.62
C ILE A 128 9.56 -7.75 -7.02
N GLU A 129 9.25 -8.19 -5.80
CA GLU A 129 8.13 -7.64 -5.02
C GLU A 129 8.44 -6.18 -4.66
N ILE A 130 7.48 -5.29 -4.91
CA ILE A 130 7.68 -3.84 -4.70
C ILE A 130 6.68 -3.27 -3.69
N LEU A 131 5.44 -3.75 -3.67
CA LEU A 131 4.41 -3.18 -2.81
C LEU A 131 3.28 -4.18 -2.49
N GLY A 132 2.55 -3.86 -1.42
CA GLY A 132 1.23 -4.43 -1.12
C GLY A 132 0.13 -3.44 -1.50
N ALA A 133 -1.03 -3.96 -1.92
CA ALA A 133 -2.20 -3.17 -2.28
C ALA A 133 -3.50 -3.95 -2.10
N GLY A 134 -4.64 -3.27 -2.21
CA GLY A 134 -5.94 -3.93 -2.20
C GLY A 134 -7.11 -2.96 -2.17
N MET A 135 -8.32 -3.51 -2.23
CA MET A 135 -9.55 -2.73 -2.04
C MET A 135 -9.74 -2.48 -0.56
N VAL A 136 -10.05 -1.24 -0.14
CA VAL A 136 -10.22 -0.89 1.28
C VAL A 136 -11.32 -1.75 1.88
N HIS A 137 -11.03 -2.38 3.02
CA HIS A 137 -11.98 -3.28 3.67
C HIS A 137 -13.24 -2.51 4.11
N PRO A 138 -14.47 -3.04 3.94
CA PRO A 138 -15.72 -2.38 4.34
C PRO A 138 -15.70 -1.80 5.76
N ASN A 139 -15.27 -2.59 6.76
CA ASN A 139 -15.11 -2.12 8.13
C ASN A 139 -14.24 -0.85 8.28
N VAL A 140 -13.21 -0.66 7.45
CA VAL A 140 -12.37 0.55 7.51
C VAL A 140 -13.16 1.77 7.06
N LEU A 141 -13.99 1.63 6.03
CA LEU A 141 -14.88 2.70 5.57
C LEU A 141 -15.95 3.02 6.62
N GLU A 142 -16.58 1.99 7.18
CA GLU A 142 -17.63 2.13 8.19
C GLU A 142 -17.12 2.77 9.49
N MET A 143 -15.90 2.43 9.92
CA MET A 143 -15.25 3.08 11.07
C MET A 143 -14.98 4.57 10.85
N SER A 144 -14.87 5.03 9.60
CA SER A 144 -14.78 6.45 9.22
C SER A 144 -16.14 7.05 8.82
N GLY A 145 -17.26 6.38 9.12
CA GLY A 145 -18.61 6.90 8.89
C GLY A 145 -19.10 6.83 7.44
N LEU A 146 -18.45 6.03 6.59
CA LEU A 146 -18.84 5.85 5.19
C LEU A 146 -19.66 4.58 5.00
N ASP A 147 -20.77 4.70 4.28
CA ASP A 147 -21.58 3.55 3.86
C ASP A 147 -20.81 2.74 2.80
N SER A 148 -20.35 1.55 3.19
CA SER A 148 -19.56 0.62 2.36
C SER A 148 -20.35 0.03 1.19
N SER A 149 -21.68 0.18 1.16
CA SER A 149 -22.51 -0.16 0.00
C SER A 149 -22.51 0.92 -1.09
N VAL A 150 -22.13 2.15 -0.73
CA VAL A 150 -22.10 3.32 -1.63
C VAL A 150 -20.67 3.70 -2.01
N TYR A 151 -19.76 3.72 -1.02
CA TYR A 151 -18.36 4.06 -1.20
C TYR A 151 -17.51 2.81 -1.28
N SER A 152 -16.53 2.86 -2.16
CA SER A 152 -15.45 1.88 -2.22
C SER A 152 -14.12 2.62 -2.37
N GLY A 153 -13.02 1.89 -2.22
CA GLY A 153 -11.72 2.50 -2.36
C GLY A 153 -10.63 1.48 -2.55
N PHE A 154 -9.44 1.94 -2.92
CA PHE A 154 -8.24 1.12 -2.91
C PHE A 154 -7.14 1.82 -2.14
N ALA A 155 -6.23 1.02 -1.60
CA ALA A 155 -5.01 1.47 -0.95
C ALA A 155 -3.80 0.70 -1.46
N PHE A 156 -2.62 1.30 -1.37
CA PHE A 156 -1.34 0.66 -1.67
C PHE A 156 -0.24 1.23 -0.80
N GLY A 157 0.82 0.45 -0.54
CA GLY A 157 1.95 0.86 0.29
C GLY A 157 3.29 0.40 -0.26
N LEU A 158 4.22 1.36 -0.39
CA LEU A 158 5.59 1.19 -0.87
C LEU A 158 6.58 1.58 0.24
N GLY A 159 7.64 0.77 0.42
CA GLY A 159 8.77 1.07 1.32
C GLY A 159 9.91 1.82 0.64
#